data_AF-A0A087S699-F1
#
_entry.id   AF-A0A087S699-F1
#
_cell.length_a   1.000
_cell.length_b   1.000
_cell.length_c   1.000
_cell.angle_alpha   90.00
_cell.angle_beta   90.00
_cell.angle_gamma   90.00
#
_symmetry.space_group_name_H-M   'P 1'
#
loop_
_entity.id
_entity.type
_entity.pdbx_description
1 polymer ?
#
loop_
_entity_poly.entity_id
_entity_poly.type
_entity_poly.pdbx_seq_one_letter_code
_entity_poly.pdbx_strand_id
1 'polypeptide(L)'
;MLKNAPEDALSKTYMFMNGIEGDGVHGFQGEVFTSTPAQPDVYSALTSHVHVTWNEGTTPRVLTSDAMVMEAADNGEITLASVDVVLNMPQIVWPDGQMIVKEDKTLTDETPYSGGQVLDIDTEEMEVTFIAHRGWGPDGRTIYYIVTDVTPSGPANMMGVVSSPTSASLIANSAAVDLFQFKNGLTGSGPLGFQAGIAAGAPGDENYSPMWRIFMTSWASPENAQLLETIGDLNAYREAGLIDIGIARPMDSDHIVNCPFIDPFQ
;
A
#
# COMPACT_ATOMS: atom_id res chain seq x y z
N MET A 1 -0.07 -13.83 -1.22
CA MET A 1 1.26 -13.21 -0.99
C MET A 1 1.34 -12.48 0.35
N LEU A 2 0.40 -11.60 0.69
CA LEU A 2 0.45 -10.81 1.93
C LEU A 2 0.53 -11.61 3.23
N LYS A 3 -0.09 -12.80 3.30
CA LYS A 3 0.01 -13.69 4.47
C LYS A 3 1.45 -14.11 4.83
N ASN A 4 2.39 -13.96 3.90
CA ASN A 4 3.80 -14.27 4.12
C ASN A 4 4.59 -13.07 4.68
N ALA A 5 3.96 -11.91 4.87
CA ALA A 5 4.58 -10.74 5.46
C ALA A 5 5.12 -11.07 6.87
N PRO A 6 6.32 -10.62 7.22
CA PRO A 6 6.88 -10.83 8.55
C PRO A 6 6.13 -9.98 9.59
N GLU A 7 6.14 -10.40 10.85
CA GLU A 7 5.47 -9.67 11.94
C GLU A 7 5.92 -8.21 12.04
N ASP A 8 7.19 -7.91 11.79
CA ASP A 8 7.74 -6.55 11.79
C ASP A 8 7.16 -5.63 10.71
N ALA A 9 6.47 -6.19 9.71
CA ALA A 9 5.75 -5.46 8.68
C ALA A 9 4.25 -5.34 8.97
N LEU A 10 3.76 -5.81 10.12
CA LEU A 10 2.34 -5.91 10.42
C LEU A 10 1.95 -5.05 11.63
N SER A 11 0.89 -4.27 11.46
CA SER A 11 0.08 -3.79 12.59
C SER A 11 -0.94 -4.86 12.99
N LYS A 12 -1.65 -4.63 14.09
CA LYS A 12 -2.74 -5.50 14.53
C LYS A 12 -4.06 -4.73 14.50
N THR A 13 -5.10 -5.43 14.10
CA THR A 13 -6.48 -4.93 14.10
C THR A 13 -7.39 -5.92 14.80
N TYR A 14 -8.20 -5.42 15.72
CA TYR A 14 -9.24 -6.20 16.40
C TYR A 14 -10.57 -6.03 15.69
N MET A 15 -11.22 -7.16 15.38
CA MET A 15 -12.51 -7.22 14.68
C MET A 15 -13.55 -7.92 15.56
N PHE A 16 -14.68 -7.27 15.82
CA PHE A 16 -15.69 -7.77 16.76
C PHE A 16 -16.66 -8.73 16.09
N MET A 17 -16.81 -9.93 16.65
CA MET A 17 -17.68 -11.00 16.13
C MET A 17 -19.07 -11.04 16.75
N ASN A 18 -19.27 -10.32 17.87
CA ASN A 18 -20.54 -10.18 18.57
C ASN A 18 -20.53 -8.92 19.45
N GLY A 19 -21.63 -8.69 20.18
CA GLY A 19 -21.73 -7.62 21.16
C GLY A 19 -22.58 -6.45 20.66
N ILE A 20 -22.02 -5.25 20.69
CA ILE A 20 -22.72 -4.02 20.27
C ILE A 20 -22.79 -4.00 18.74
N GLU A 21 -23.99 -3.88 18.17
CA GLU A 21 -24.19 -3.71 16.72
C GLU A 21 -23.54 -2.41 16.23
N GLY A 22 -22.95 -2.45 15.04
CA GLY A 22 -22.19 -1.32 14.49
C GLY A 22 -21.80 -1.52 13.03
N ASP A 23 -20.81 -0.74 12.62
CA ASP A 23 -20.28 -0.63 11.25
C ASP A 23 -19.03 -1.48 10.97
N GLY A 24 -18.55 -2.25 11.96
CA GLY A 24 -17.44 -3.16 11.79
C GLY A 24 -17.75 -4.27 10.77
N VAL A 25 -16.69 -4.91 10.26
CA VAL A 25 -16.76 -5.87 9.15
C VAL A 25 -17.72 -7.06 9.37
N HIS A 26 -18.01 -7.39 10.63
CA HIS A 26 -18.94 -8.46 11.01
C HIS A 26 -20.31 -7.94 11.52
N GLY A 27 -20.61 -6.66 11.35
CA GLY A 27 -21.88 -6.02 11.77
C GLY A 27 -21.96 -5.62 13.25
N PHE A 28 -20.83 -5.63 13.95
CA PHE A 28 -20.70 -5.19 15.34
C PHE A 28 -19.84 -3.92 15.41
N GLN A 29 -19.42 -3.51 16.60
CA GLN A 29 -18.55 -2.35 16.78
C GLN A 29 -17.39 -2.34 15.77
N GLY A 30 -17.11 -1.15 15.21
CA GLY A 30 -15.95 -0.89 14.37
C GLY A 30 -14.62 -1.35 14.97
N GLU A 31 -13.68 -1.60 14.07
CA GLU A 31 -12.37 -2.16 14.36
C GLU A 31 -11.55 -1.28 15.29
N VAL A 32 -10.71 -1.93 16.11
CA VAL A 32 -9.69 -1.23 16.90
C VAL A 32 -8.33 -1.49 16.30
N PHE A 33 -7.72 -0.45 15.75
CA PHE A 33 -6.35 -0.47 15.24
C PHE A 33 -5.36 -0.23 16.38
N THR A 34 -4.24 -0.96 16.41
CA THR A 34 -3.19 -0.76 17.43
C THR A 34 -2.28 0.42 17.16
N SER A 35 -2.34 1.01 15.96
CA SER A 35 -1.50 2.13 15.54
C SER A 35 -2.16 2.95 14.44
N THR A 36 -1.74 4.21 14.32
CA THR A 36 -2.16 5.12 13.23
C THR A 36 -0.94 5.67 12.48
N PRO A 37 -1.11 6.26 11.29
CA PRO A 37 -0.03 6.93 10.57
C PRO A 37 0.74 7.99 11.36
N ALA A 38 0.16 8.53 12.44
CA ALA A 38 0.86 9.44 13.36
C ALA A 38 1.99 8.75 14.16
N GLN A 39 2.04 7.41 14.15
CA GLN A 39 3.02 6.57 14.84
C GLN A 39 3.85 5.77 13.82
N PRO A 40 4.62 6.42 12.93
CA PRO A 40 5.23 5.78 11.76
C PRO A 40 6.16 4.61 12.10
N ASP A 41 6.82 4.65 13.26
CA ASP A 41 7.77 3.60 13.67
C ASP A 41 7.10 2.25 13.98
N VAL A 42 5.78 2.24 14.23
CA VAL A 42 5.01 1.02 14.55
C VAL A 42 3.81 0.82 13.63
N TYR A 43 3.44 1.84 12.84
CA TYR A 43 2.34 1.76 11.89
C TYR A 43 2.72 0.93 10.66
N SER A 44 1.80 0.08 10.25
CA SER A 44 1.76 -0.58 8.96
C SER A 44 0.34 -0.56 8.40
N ALA A 45 0.23 -0.36 7.10
CA ALA A 45 -1.02 -0.58 6.38
C ALA A 45 -1.35 -2.08 6.26
N LEU A 46 -0.36 -2.98 6.36
CA LEU A 46 -0.61 -4.40 6.42
C LEU A 46 -0.97 -4.81 7.85
N THR A 47 -2.14 -5.43 8.02
CA THR A 47 -2.68 -5.76 9.33
C THR A 47 -2.82 -7.26 9.51
N SER A 48 -2.39 -7.75 10.67
CA SER A 48 -2.82 -9.03 11.24
C SER A 48 -4.14 -8.83 12.00
N HIS A 49 -4.95 -9.88 12.06
CA HIS A 49 -6.32 -9.77 12.58
C HIS A 49 -6.56 -10.67 13.78
N VAL A 50 -7.27 -10.11 14.76
CA VAL A 50 -7.74 -10.84 15.94
C VAL A 50 -9.23 -10.65 16.04
N HIS A 51 -9.96 -11.76 15.99
CA HIS A 51 -11.38 -11.78 16.28
C HIS A 51 -11.61 -11.63 17.78
N VAL A 52 -12.46 -10.68 18.14
CA VAL A 52 -12.91 -10.39 19.50
C VAL A 52 -14.32 -10.92 19.68
N THR A 53 -14.54 -11.77 20.68
CA THR A 53 -15.86 -12.30 21.03
C THR A 53 -16.14 -12.07 22.50
N TRP A 54 -17.21 -11.34 22.83
CA TRP A 54 -17.75 -11.25 24.19
C TRP A 54 -18.21 -12.61 24.69
N ASN A 55 -17.76 -12.97 25.89
CA ASN A 55 -18.07 -14.25 26.52
C ASN A 55 -19.51 -14.26 27.07
N GLU A 56 -20.13 -15.44 27.17
CA GLU A 56 -21.47 -15.58 27.74
C GLU A 56 -21.53 -15.02 29.17
N GLY A 57 -22.63 -14.32 29.50
CA GLY A 57 -22.85 -13.73 30.82
C GLY A 57 -22.12 -12.42 31.09
N THR A 58 -21.39 -11.89 30.11
CA THR A 58 -20.76 -10.56 30.16
C THR A 58 -21.67 -9.51 29.52
N THR A 59 -21.52 -8.25 29.92
CA THR A 59 -22.24 -7.12 29.30
C THR A 59 -21.28 -6.40 28.35
N PRO A 60 -21.51 -6.44 27.02
CA PRO A 60 -20.68 -5.73 26.06
C PRO A 60 -20.62 -4.23 26.33
N ARG A 61 -19.44 -3.64 26.14
CA ARG A 61 -19.17 -2.20 26.18
C ARG A 61 -18.28 -1.80 25.00
N VAL A 62 -18.28 -0.52 24.65
CA VAL A 62 -17.43 -0.05 23.56
C VAL A 62 -15.96 -0.13 23.99
N LEU A 63 -15.10 -0.76 23.19
CA LEU A 63 -13.65 -0.81 23.39
C LEU A 63 -12.98 0.02 22.29
N THR A 64 -12.27 1.09 22.63
CA THR A 64 -11.72 2.05 21.65
C THR A 64 -10.20 2.04 21.55
N SER A 65 -9.53 1.11 22.23
CA SER A 65 -8.06 1.02 22.23
C SER A 65 -7.58 -0.40 22.51
N ASP A 66 -6.34 -0.69 22.10
CA ASP A 66 -5.64 -1.93 22.43
C ASP A 66 -5.65 -2.18 23.95
N ALA A 67 -5.37 -1.15 24.76
CA ALA A 67 -5.39 -1.26 26.22
C ALA A 67 -6.74 -1.72 26.77
N MET A 68 -7.86 -1.20 26.23
CA MET A 68 -9.20 -1.62 26.66
C MET A 68 -9.53 -3.05 26.22
N VAL A 69 -9.05 -3.48 25.05
CA VAL A 69 -9.20 -4.86 24.58
C VAL A 69 -8.41 -5.80 25.49
N MET A 70 -7.16 -5.48 25.81
CA MET A 70 -6.34 -6.29 26.69
C MET A 70 -6.92 -6.35 28.11
N GLU A 71 -7.40 -5.24 28.67
CA GLU A 71 -8.08 -5.23 29.97
C GLU A 71 -9.35 -6.10 29.97
N ALA A 72 -10.17 -6.03 28.93
CA ALA A 72 -11.35 -6.88 28.79
C ALA A 72 -10.98 -8.36 28.70
N ALA A 73 -9.89 -8.69 27.99
CA ALA A 73 -9.40 -10.06 27.89
C ALA A 73 -8.88 -10.57 29.24
N ASP A 74 -8.10 -9.76 29.97
CA ASP A 74 -7.56 -10.08 31.29
C ASP A 74 -8.66 -10.29 32.34
N ASN A 75 -9.77 -9.54 32.22
CA ASN A 75 -10.96 -9.72 33.05
C ASN A 75 -11.84 -10.92 32.67
N GLY A 76 -11.49 -11.64 31.59
CA GLY A 76 -12.29 -12.74 31.05
C GLY A 76 -13.61 -12.29 30.42
N GLU A 77 -13.74 -11.02 30.05
CA GLU A 77 -14.94 -10.45 29.40
C GLU A 77 -15.04 -10.90 27.93
N ILE A 78 -13.88 -11.04 27.27
CA ILE A 78 -13.78 -11.40 25.86
C ILE A 78 -12.81 -12.56 25.64
N THR A 79 -12.98 -13.25 24.51
CA THR A 79 -12.01 -14.20 23.95
C THR A 79 -11.38 -13.60 22.69
N LEU A 80 -10.07 -13.74 22.56
CA LEU A 80 -9.28 -13.31 21.41
C LEU A 80 -8.85 -14.52 20.57
N ALA A 81 -9.14 -14.49 19.27
CA ALA A 81 -8.74 -15.54 18.33
C ALA A 81 -8.01 -14.92 17.13
N SER A 82 -6.72 -15.23 16.97
CA SER A 82 -5.94 -14.78 15.81
C SER A 82 -6.43 -15.47 14.53
N VAL A 83 -6.43 -14.72 13.43
CA VAL A 83 -6.80 -15.21 12.10
C VAL A 83 -5.56 -15.22 11.22
N ASP A 84 -5.33 -16.32 10.50
CA ASP A 84 -4.22 -16.46 9.54
C ASP A 84 -4.52 -15.73 8.21
N VAL A 85 -4.81 -14.43 8.32
CA VAL A 85 -5.12 -13.54 7.21
C VAL A 85 -4.45 -12.19 7.45
N VAL A 86 -3.72 -11.73 6.43
CA VAL A 86 -3.20 -10.36 6.36
C VAL A 86 -4.02 -9.59 5.34
N LEU A 87 -4.51 -8.42 5.73
CA LEU A 87 -5.20 -7.48 4.87
C LEU A 87 -4.35 -6.23 4.68
N ASN A 88 -4.52 -5.57 3.54
CA ASN A 88 -3.99 -4.24 3.32
C ASN A 88 -5.08 -3.22 3.66
N MET A 89 -4.90 -2.50 4.76
CA MET A 89 -5.84 -1.54 5.34
C MET A 89 -5.17 -0.17 5.55
N PRO A 90 -4.78 0.54 4.47
CA PRO A 90 -4.19 1.87 4.60
C PRO A 90 -5.20 2.87 5.19
N GLN A 91 -4.77 3.64 6.19
CA GLN A 91 -5.61 4.66 6.83
C GLN A 91 -5.52 6.00 6.10
N ILE A 92 -6.67 6.55 5.71
CA ILE A 92 -6.77 7.81 4.94
C ILE A 92 -6.90 9.02 5.86
N VAL A 93 -7.75 8.89 6.89
CA VAL A 93 -7.99 9.87 7.95
C VAL A 93 -7.79 9.16 9.29
N TRP A 94 -7.16 9.83 10.24
CA TRP A 94 -6.90 9.36 11.60
C TRP A 94 -7.07 10.54 12.58
N PRO A 95 -7.15 10.31 13.92
CA PRO A 95 -7.56 11.35 14.87
C PRO A 95 -6.79 12.67 14.77
N ASP A 96 -5.50 12.61 14.44
CA ASP A 96 -4.60 13.76 14.39
C ASP A 96 -4.16 14.14 12.97
N GLY A 97 -4.79 13.59 11.92
CA GLY A 97 -4.39 13.91 10.55
C GLY A 97 -5.08 13.12 9.44
N GLN A 98 -4.62 13.36 8.22
CA GLN A 98 -5.08 12.69 7.03
C GLN A 98 -3.99 12.71 5.96
N MET A 99 -4.15 11.91 4.91
CA MET A 99 -3.34 12.02 3.70
C MET A 99 -3.46 13.42 3.08
N ILE A 100 -2.41 13.85 2.36
CA ILE A 100 -2.40 15.16 1.72
C ILE A 100 -3.37 15.16 0.53
N VAL A 101 -4.36 16.05 0.59
CA VAL A 101 -5.22 16.39 -0.54
C VAL A 101 -4.46 17.33 -1.46
N LYS A 102 -4.31 16.93 -2.73
CA LYS A 102 -3.57 17.68 -3.74
C LYS A 102 -4.26 19.01 -4.03
N GLU A 103 -3.48 20.10 -3.99
CA GLU A 103 -3.98 21.45 -4.24
C GLU A 103 -4.39 21.64 -5.72
N ASP A 104 -3.51 21.27 -6.65
CA ASP A 104 -3.81 21.27 -8.08
C ASP A 104 -4.43 19.93 -8.50
N LYS A 105 -5.74 19.95 -8.72
CA LYS A 105 -6.53 18.79 -9.14
C LYS A 105 -6.54 18.58 -10.66
N THR A 106 -5.78 19.37 -11.43
CA THR A 106 -5.66 19.21 -12.88
C THR A 106 -4.72 18.04 -13.19
N LEU A 107 -5.26 16.97 -13.78
CA LEU A 107 -4.48 15.79 -14.14
C LEU A 107 -4.21 15.72 -15.64
N THR A 108 -2.95 15.51 -15.99
CA THR A 108 -2.44 15.26 -17.35
C THR A 108 -1.36 14.16 -17.28
N ASP A 109 -0.89 13.69 -18.44
CA ASP A 109 0.22 12.72 -18.50
C ASP A 109 1.55 13.29 -17.98
N GLU A 110 1.64 14.60 -17.78
CA GLU A 110 2.81 15.30 -17.26
C GLU A 110 2.66 15.67 -15.77
N THR A 111 1.52 15.33 -15.14
CA THR A 111 1.29 15.67 -13.73
C THR A 111 2.35 15.02 -12.85
N PRO A 112 3.09 15.82 -12.04
CA PRO A 112 4.08 15.27 -11.13
C PRO A 112 3.43 14.37 -10.07
N TYR A 113 4.14 13.30 -9.72
CA TYR A 113 3.79 12.43 -8.60
C TYR A 113 3.88 13.13 -7.24
N SER A 114 4.42 14.35 -7.16
CA SER A 114 4.55 15.07 -5.91
C SER A 114 3.28 15.82 -5.49
N GLY A 115 3.16 16.09 -4.19
CA GLY A 115 2.18 17.04 -3.65
C GLY A 115 0.79 16.45 -3.37
N GLY A 116 0.68 15.14 -3.16
CA GLY A 116 -0.57 14.46 -2.79
C GLY A 116 -1.07 13.49 -3.86
N GLN A 117 -1.65 12.38 -3.39
CA GLN A 117 -2.25 11.33 -4.23
C GLN A 117 -3.77 11.27 -4.11
N VAL A 118 -4.34 12.10 -3.23
CA VAL A 118 -5.77 12.22 -2.98
C VAL A 118 -6.25 13.53 -3.58
N LEU A 119 -7.36 13.49 -4.32
CA LEU A 119 -8.02 14.68 -4.88
C LEU A 119 -9.11 15.20 -3.96
N ASP A 120 -9.77 14.34 -3.19
CA ASP A 120 -10.88 14.72 -2.32
C ASP A 120 -11.12 13.69 -1.21
N ILE A 121 -11.57 14.16 -0.05
CA ILE A 121 -11.97 13.35 1.10
C ILE A 121 -13.32 13.88 1.58
N ASP A 122 -14.37 13.08 1.45
CA ASP A 122 -15.70 13.38 1.94
C ASP A 122 -16.05 12.41 3.08
N THR A 123 -15.96 12.88 4.32
CA THR A 123 -16.27 12.07 5.50
C THR A 123 -17.76 11.94 5.78
N GLU A 124 -18.61 12.76 5.15
CA GLU A 124 -20.06 12.66 5.30
C GLU A 124 -20.60 11.53 4.42
N GLU A 125 -20.15 11.46 3.16
CA GLU A 125 -20.52 10.41 2.21
C GLU A 125 -19.60 9.17 2.31
N MET A 126 -18.54 9.24 3.11
CA MET A 126 -17.51 8.18 3.28
C MET A 126 -16.78 7.86 1.97
N GLU A 127 -16.52 8.88 1.16
CA GLU A 127 -15.85 8.77 -0.13
C GLU A 127 -14.45 9.39 -0.10
N VAL A 128 -13.53 8.78 -0.84
CA VAL A 128 -12.20 9.31 -1.10
C VAL A 128 -11.89 9.17 -2.58
N THR A 129 -11.45 10.25 -3.21
CA THR A 129 -11.05 10.25 -4.62
C THR A 129 -9.52 10.23 -4.72
N PHE A 130 -8.97 9.16 -5.28
CA PHE A 130 -7.54 9.02 -5.54
C PHE A 130 -7.18 9.36 -6.99
N ILE A 131 -5.91 9.73 -7.19
CA ILE A 131 -5.31 9.75 -8.52
C ILE A 131 -5.07 8.29 -8.97
N ALA A 132 -5.64 7.92 -10.11
CA ALA A 132 -5.41 6.62 -10.74
C ALA A 132 -4.19 6.69 -11.66
N HIS A 133 -3.12 6.00 -11.30
CA HIS A 133 -1.90 5.91 -12.11
C HIS A 133 -1.97 4.73 -13.05
N ARG A 134 -1.60 4.96 -14.32
CA ARG A 134 -1.52 3.91 -15.33
C ARG A 134 -0.16 3.21 -15.28
N GLY A 135 -0.17 1.89 -15.37
CA GLY A 135 1.03 1.06 -15.52
C GLY A 135 0.84 -0.07 -16.54
N TRP A 136 1.87 -0.91 -16.65
CA TRP A 136 1.83 -2.17 -17.40
C TRP A 136 1.91 -3.37 -16.46
N GLY A 137 1.05 -4.36 -16.66
CA GLY A 137 1.18 -5.68 -16.05
C GLY A 137 2.30 -6.51 -16.72
N PRO A 138 2.59 -7.70 -16.20
CA PRO A 138 3.76 -8.47 -16.63
C PRO A 138 3.74 -8.89 -18.10
N ASP A 139 2.55 -8.97 -18.69
CA ASP A 139 2.26 -9.37 -20.07
C ASP A 139 1.84 -8.20 -20.97
N GLY A 140 2.00 -6.95 -20.52
CA GLY A 140 1.65 -5.76 -21.29
C GLY A 140 0.17 -5.35 -21.18
N ARG A 141 -0.63 -6.02 -20.33
CA ARG A 141 -1.98 -5.54 -20.02
C ARG A 141 -1.91 -4.17 -19.32
N THR A 142 -2.87 -3.30 -19.58
CA THR A 142 -2.96 -2.01 -18.84
C THR A 142 -3.46 -2.27 -17.43
N ILE A 143 -2.82 -1.62 -16.46
CA ILE A 143 -3.20 -1.67 -15.04
C ILE A 143 -3.41 -0.26 -14.51
N TYR A 144 -4.26 -0.12 -13.51
CA TYR A 144 -4.43 1.13 -12.76
C TYR A 144 -4.21 0.89 -11.28
N TYR A 145 -3.54 1.83 -10.61
CA TYR A 145 -3.22 1.72 -9.19
C TYR A 145 -3.28 3.09 -8.51
N ILE A 146 -3.47 3.06 -7.20
CA ILE A 146 -3.33 4.22 -6.31
C ILE A 146 -2.05 4.08 -5.49
N VAL A 147 -1.64 5.11 -4.75
CA VAL A 147 -0.48 5.05 -3.84
C VAL A 147 -0.92 5.51 -2.46
N THR A 148 -0.72 4.68 -1.43
CA THR A 148 -1.27 4.94 -0.09
C THR A 148 -0.19 5.20 0.96
N ASP A 149 0.93 4.50 0.89
CA ASP A 149 2.05 4.66 1.81
C ASP A 149 3.37 4.16 1.20
N VAL A 150 4.49 4.69 1.71
CA VAL A 150 5.83 4.48 1.16
C VAL A 150 6.85 4.43 2.29
N THR A 151 7.91 3.64 2.10
CA THR A 151 9.20 3.79 2.79
C THR A 151 10.31 4.03 1.77
N PRO A 152 11.32 4.86 2.04
CA PRO A 152 11.52 5.68 3.24
C PRO A 152 10.67 6.97 3.22
N SER A 153 10.76 7.75 4.30
CA SER A 153 9.97 8.98 4.48
C SER A 153 10.21 10.06 3.42
N GLY A 154 11.40 10.12 2.80
CA GLY A 154 11.71 11.09 1.75
C GLY A 154 10.75 11.02 0.56
N PRO A 155 10.69 9.89 -0.16
CA PRO A 155 9.69 9.66 -1.20
C PRO A 155 8.23 9.77 -0.70
N ALA A 156 7.93 9.30 0.52
CA ALA A 156 6.58 9.42 1.10
C ALA A 156 6.11 10.89 1.18
N ASN A 157 6.96 11.75 1.76
CA ASN A 157 6.72 13.19 1.88
C ASN A 157 6.62 13.88 0.51
N MET A 158 7.46 13.48 -0.44
CA MET A 158 7.39 14.01 -1.81
C MET A 158 6.04 13.71 -2.44
N MET A 159 5.59 12.45 -2.38
CA MET A 159 4.33 12.00 -2.96
C MET A 159 3.09 12.49 -2.20
N GLY A 160 3.26 12.92 -0.95
CA GLY A 160 2.17 13.34 -0.06
C GLY A 160 1.36 12.17 0.49
N VAL A 161 2.02 11.04 0.74
CA VAL A 161 1.43 9.81 1.27
C VAL A 161 2.02 9.45 2.63
N VAL A 162 1.44 8.46 3.31
CA VAL A 162 1.90 8.04 4.64
C VAL A 162 3.31 7.45 4.57
N SER A 163 4.16 7.79 5.53
CA SER A 163 5.45 7.13 5.73
C SER A 163 5.24 5.85 6.53
N SER A 164 5.59 4.69 5.97
CA SER A 164 5.49 3.37 6.63
C SER A 164 6.86 2.66 6.70
N PRO A 165 7.77 3.09 7.59
CA PRO A 165 9.08 2.44 7.80
C PRO A 165 9.03 0.91 7.96
N THR A 166 8.01 0.39 8.62
CA THR A 166 7.77 -1.05 8.85
C THR A 166 7.72 -1.86 7.54
N SER A 167 7.26 -1.25 6.45
CA SER A 167 7.25 -1.87 5.11
C SER A 167 8.64 -2.21 4.58
N ALA A 168 9.71 -1.64 5.12
CA ALA A 168 11.10 -1.99 4.74
C ALA A 168 11.41 -3.47 4.98
N SER A 169 10.77 -4.09 5.98
CA SER A 169 10.86 -5.52 6.29
C SER A 169 10.38 -6.42 5.14
N LEU A 170 9.72 -5.86 4.12
CA LEU A 170 9.28 -6.58 2.93
C LEU A 170 10.35 -6.68 1.83
N ILE A 171 11.49 -6.00 1.93
CA ILE A 171 12.45 -5.87 0.82
C ILE A 171 12.96 -7.21 0.26
N ALA A 172 13.05 -8.25 1.08
CA ALA A 172 13.44 -9.59 0.68
C ALA A 172 12.29 -10.60 0.78
N ASN A 173 11.07 -10.15 1.10
CA ASN A 173 9.92 -11.02 1.36
C ASN A 173 9.03 -11.16 0.11
N SER A 174 8.44 -12.34 -0.07
CA SER A 174 7.48 -12.63 -1.15
C SER A 174 6.19 -11.78 -1.10
N ALA A 175 5.88 -11.16 0.03
CA ALA A 175 4.76 -10.26 0.15
C ALA A 175 4.96 -8.96 -0.65
N ALA A 176 6.17 -8.62 -1.08
CA ALA A 176 6.41 -7.57 -2.07
C ALA A 176 6.72 -8.17 -3.46
N VAL A 177 6.07 -7.63 -4.49
CA VAL A 177 6.32 -7.97 -5.89
C VAL A 177 7.16 -6.88 -6.56
N ASP A 178 7.93 -7.22 -7.59
CA ASP A 178 8.81 -6.26 -8.25
C ASP A 178 8.01 -5.30 -9.15
N LEU A 179 8.42 -4.03 -9.13
CA LEU A 179 7.97 -3.01 -10.09
C LEU A 179 9.20 -2.32 -10.69
N PHE A 180 9.24 -2.24 -12.01
CA PHE A 180 10.32 -1.61 -12.77
C PHE A 180 9.90 -0.21 -13.21
N GLN A 181 10.53 0.81 -12.64
CA GLN A 181 10.35 2.22 -13.01
C GLN A 181 11.47 2.69 -13.92
N PHE A 182 11.20 3.67 -14.78
CA PHE A 182 12.20 4.22 -15.69
C PHE A 182 12.72 5.57 -15.18
N LYS A 183 14.04 5.74 -15.19
CA LYS A 183 14.70 7.00 -14.77
C LYS A 183 15.30 7.82 -15.92
N ASN A 184 15.19 7.33 -17.15
CA ASN A 184 15.56 8.01 -18.39
C ASN A 184 14.85 7.38 -19.60
N GLY A 185 15.07 7.92 -20.80
CA GLY A 185 14.51 7.41 -22.05
C GLY A 185 13.25 8.17 -22.46
N LEU A 186 12.19 7.43 -22.82
CA LEU A 186 10.93 8.02 -23.26
C LEU A 186 10.24 8.78 -22.12
N THR A 187 9.94 10.06 -22.35
CA THR A 187 9.10 10.87 -21.45
C THR A 187 7.69 10.29 -21.37
N GLY A 188 7.10 10.30 -20.18
CA GLY A 188 5.76 9.77 -19.96
C GLY A 188 5.27 9.96 -18.52
N SER A 189 4.19 9.25 -18.20
CA SER A 189 3.45 9.37 -16.93
C SER A 189 4.04 8.57 -15.75
N GLY A 190 5.26 8.07 -15.87
CA GLY A 190 5.94 7.37 -14.79
C GLY A 190 6.40 8.33 -13.67
N PRO A 191 6.69 7.83 -12.46
CA PRO A 191 7.02 8.65 -11.29
C PRO A 191 8.20 9.62 -11.46
N LEU A 192 9.10 9.32 -12.38
CA LEU A 192 10.30 10.12 -12.68
C LEU A 192 10.17 10.91 -14.00
N GLY A 193 8.97 11.03 -14.57
CA GLY A 193 8.71 11.74 -15.83
C GLY A 193 9.07 10.95 -17.09
N PHE A 194 9.28 9.64 -16.96
CA PHE A 194 9.54 8.73 -18.08
C PHE A 194 8.39 7.74 -18.26
N GLN A 195 8.51 6.76 -19.14
CA GLN A 195 7.43 5.81 -19.39
C GLN A 195 6.90 5.16 -18.09
N ALA A 196 5.62 4.78 -18.13
CA ALA A 196 4.96 4.07 -17.06
C ALA A 196 5.69 2.77 -16.69
N GLY A 197 5.63 2.41 -15.41
CA GLY A 197 6.33 1.23 -14.90
C GLY A 197 5.70 -0.08 -15.33
N ILE A 198 6.47 -1.15 -15.22
CA ILE A 198 6.05 -2.53 -15.51
C ILE A 198 6.05 -3.31 -14.20
N ALA A 199 4.93 -3.90 -13.83
CA ALA A 199 4.78 -4.74 -12.65
C ALA A 199 5.08 -6.22 -12.97
N ALA A 200 5.75 -6.91 -12.07
CA ALA A 200 6.00 -8.36 -12.18
C ALA A 200 4.80 -9.23 -11.76
N GLY A 201 3.69 -8.60 -11.36
CA GLY A 201 2.41 -9.25 -11.07
C GLY A 201 1.28 -8.23 -11.13
N ALA A 202 0.10 -8.69 -11.55
CA ALA A 202 -1.12 -7.91 -11.66
C ALA A 202 -2.31 -8.68 -11.07
N PRO A 203 -3.46 -8.03 -10.81
CA PRO A 203 -4.68 -8.70 -10.39
C PRO A 203 -5.02 -9.87 -11.31
N GLY A 204 -5.36 -11.01 -10.70
CA GLY A 204 -5.57 -12.28 -11.37
C GLY A 204 -4.34 -13.19 -11.40
N ASP A 205 -3.14 -12.66 -11.19
CA ASP A 205 -1.91 -13.45 -11.11
C ASP A 205 -1.73 -14.01 -9.67
N GLU A 206 -1.24 -15.25 -9.54
CA GLU A 206 -1.07 -15.91 -8.23
C GLU A 206 -0.10 -15.15 -7.29
N ASN A 207 0.85 -14.43 -7.87
CA ASN A 207 1.86 -13.65 -7.17
C ASN A 207 1.46 -12.18 -6.94
N TYR A 208 0.22 -11.79 -7.21
CA TYR A 208 -0.23 -10.42 -6.99
C TYR A 208 -0.02 -9.97 -5.54
N SER A 209 0.50 -8.76 -5.40
CA SER A 209 0.58 -8.01 -4.15
C SER A 209 0.48 -6.51 -4.41
N PRO A 210 -0.22 -5.74 -3.56
CA PRO A 210 -0.17 -4.28 -3.61
C PRO A 210 1.18 -3.72 -3.16
N MET A 211 2.02 -4.51 -2.46
CA MET A 211 3.31 -4.04 -2.00
C MET A 211 4.36 -4.22 -3.08
N TRP A 212 5.01 -3.13 -3.47
CA TRP A 212 5.99 -3.11 -4.55
C TRP A 212 7.40 -2.87 -4.06
N ARG A 213 8.29 -3.75 -4.48
CA ARG A 213 9.74 -3.56 -4.43
C ARG A 213 10.20 -2.88 -5.71
N ILE A 214 10.72 -1.66 -5.56
CA ILE A 214 11.02 -0.82 -6.71
C ILE A 214 12.40 -1.12 -7.28
N PHE A 215 12.45 -1.36 -8.58
CA PHE A 215 13.66 -1.41 -9.39
C PHE A 215 13.70 -0.23 -10.35
N MET A 216 14.89 0.32 -10.54
CA MET A 216 15.18 1.43 -11.45
C MET A 216 15.78 0.91 -12.74
N THR A 217 15.14 1.22 -13.85
CA THR A 217 15.53 0.87 -15.21
C THR A 217 16.13 2.09 -15.90
N SER A 218 17.32 1.92 -16.48
CA SER A 218 18.06 2.94 -17.21
C SER A 218 18.38 2.46 -18.62
N TRP A 219 18.03 3.23 -19.63
CA TRP A 219 18.59 3.11 -20.97
C TRP A 219 20.07 3.47 -20.98
N ALA A 220 20.89 2.63 -21.63
CA ALA A 220 22.30 2.92 -21.89
C ALA A 220 22.48 4.06 -22.90
N SER A 221 21.61 4.11 -23.91
CA SER A 221 21.51 5.18 -24.91
C SER A 221 20.07 5.73 -24.94
N PRO A 222 19.75 6.75 -24.13
CA PRO A 222 18.39 7.29 -24.00
C PRO A 222 17.78 7.78 -25.32
N GLU A 223 18.59 8.24 -26.26
CA GLU A 223 18.18 8.67 -27.60
C GLU A 223 17.62 7.53 -28.46
N ASN A 224 17.92 6.28 -28.12
CA ASN A 224 17.41 5.08 -28.78
C ASN A 224 16.32 4.38 -27.95
N ALA A 225 15.82 5.03 -26.90
CA ALA A 225 14.79 4.45 -26.05
C ALA A 225 13.51 4.18 -26.86
N GLN A 226 12.87 3.06 -26.55
CA GLN A 226 11.57 2.68 -27.09
C GLN A 226 10.65 2.19 -25.98
N LEU A 227 9.36 2.07 -26.26
CA LEU A 227 8.37 1.62 -25.29
C LEU A 227 8.67 0.16 -24.94
N LEU A 228 8.78 -0.14 -23.64
CA LEU A 228 8.79 -1.51 -23.13
C LEU A 228 7.49 -1.72 -22.37
N GLU A 229 6.80 -2.83 -22.63
CA GLU A 229 5.46 -3.07 -22.08
C GLU A 229 5.42 -4.33 -21.20
N THR A 230 6.37 -5.26 -21.39
CA THR A 230 6.34 -6.58 -20.73
C THR A 230 7.60 -6.87 -19.92
N ILE A 231 7.51 -7.83 -19.01
CA ILE A 231 8.68 -8.41 -18.33
C ILE A 231 9.61 -9.10 -19.33
N GLY A 232 9.06 -9.65 -20.42
CA GLY A 232 9.84 -10.22 -21.52
C GLY A 232 10.75 -9.20 -22.18
N ASP A 233 10.24 -7.98 -22.42
CA ASP A 233 11.02 -6.88 -22.98
C ASP A 233 12.16 -6.48 -22.04
N LEU A 234 11.87 -6.29 -20.75
CA LEU A 234 12.90 -5.93 -19.77
C LEU A 234 14.04 -6.96 -19.73
N ASN A 235 13.71 -8.25 -19.74
CA ASN A 235 14.71 -9.31 -19.73
C ASN A 235 15.56 -9.31 -21.01
N ALA A 236 14.92 -9.24 -22.18
CA ALA A 236 15.61 -9.25 -23.47
C ALA A 236 16.54 -8.04 -23.64
N TYR A 237 16.08 -6.85 -23.25
CA TYR A 237 16.87 -5.61 -23.37
C TYR A 237 18.00 -5.54 -22.36
N ARG A 238 17.81 -6.09 -21.17
CA ARG A 238 18.87 -6.21 -20.16
C ARG A 238 19.94 -7.19 -20.62
N GLU A 239 19.57 -8.34 -21.15
CA GLU A 239 20.51 -9.34 -21.68
C GLU A 239 21.32 -8.79 -22.86
N ALA A 240 20.68 -7.98 -23.71
CA ALA A 240 21.36 -7.27 -24.80
C ALA A 240 22.23 -6.08 -24.35
N GLY A 241 22.24 -5.74 -23.06
CA GLY A 241 22.99 -4.60 -22.51
C GLY A 241 22.44 -3.23 -22.91
N LEU A 242 21.18 -3.16 -23.36
CA LEU A 242 20.52 -1.92 -23.78
C LEU A 242 19.94 -1.14 -22.60
N ILE A 243 19.60 -1.86 -21.53
CA ILE A 243 19.14 -1.29 -20.28
C ILE A 243 19.89 -1.90 -19.09
N ASP A 244 20.06 -1.09 -18.05
CA ASP A 244 20.48 -1.53 -16.71
C ASP A 244 19.28 -1.51 -15.76
N ILE A 245 19.23 -2.48 -14.85
CA ILE A 245 18.15 -2.61 -13.85
C ILE A 245 18.79 -2.86 -12.48
N GLY A 246 18.52 -1.97 -11.54
CA GLY A 246 19.02 -2.06 -10.16
C GLY A 246 17.95 -1.75 -9.13
N ILE A 247 18.07 -2.32 -7.93
CA ILE A 247 17.15 -2.02 -6.82
C ILE A 247 17.21 -0.54 -6.44
N ALA A 248 16.06 0.09 -6.22
CA ALA A 248 15.98 1.47 -5.79
C ALA A 248 16.42 1.60 -4.32
N ARG A 249 17.30 2.57 -4.05
CA ARG A 249 17.82 2.91 -2.70
C ARG A 249 17.77 4.42 -2.47
N PRO A 250 16.59 5.06 -2.47
CA PRO A 250 16.48 6.48 -2.14
C PRO A 250 17.01 6.71 -0.72
N MET A 251 17.90 7.70 -0.56
CA MET A 251 18.57 7.98 0.71
C MET A 251 19.26 6.72 1.32
N ASP A 252 19.82 5.86 0.46
CA ASP A 252 20.48 4.60 0.83
C ASP A 252 19.61 3.62 1.64
N SER A 253 18.28 3.76 1.58
CA SER A 253 17.31 2.97 2.37
C SER A 253 16.50 2.02 1.50
N ASP A 254 15.90 0.99 2.12
CA ASP A 254 14.96 0.08 1.44
C ASP A 254 13.75 0.87 0.92
N HIS A 255 13.34 0.58 -0.32
CA HIS A 255 12.21 1.25 -0.96
C HIS A 255 11.08 0.28 -1.25
N ILE A 256 9.99 0.43 -0.49
CA ILE A 256 8.74 -0.29 -0.68
C ILE A 256 7.62 0.73 -0.81
N VAL A 257 6.71 0.48 -1.75
CA VAL A 257 5.55 1.33 -2.00
C VAL A 257 4.29 0.47 -1.95
N ASN A 258 3.28 0.91 -1.21
CA ASN A 258 1.96 0.30 -1.20
C ASN A 258 1.09 0.91 -2.31
N CYS A 259 0.84 0.12 -3.35
CA CYS A 259 0.07 0.49 -4.52
C CYS A 259 -1.05 -0.51 -4.81
N PRO A 260 -2.19 -0.43 -4.12
CA PRO A 260 -3.38 -1.20 -4.46
C PRO A 260 -3.81 -0.93 -5.91
N PHE A 261 -4.08 -2.00 -6.64
CA PHE A 261 -4.65 -1.89 -7.98
C PHE A 261 -6.14 -1.66 -7.87
N ILE A 262 -6.65 -0.88 -8.81
CA ILE A 262 -8.07 -0.62 -8.98
C ILE A 262 -8.49 -1.13 -10.36
N ASP A 263 -9.67 -1.73 -10.44
CA ASP A 263 -10.28 -2.10 -11.70
C ASP A 263 -11.21 -0.97 -12.14
N PRO A 264 -10.86 -0.18 -13.17
CA PRO A 264 -11.67 0.97 -13.58
C PRO A 264 -12.92 0.56 -14.37
N PHE A 265 -13.17 -0.73 -14.60
CA PHE A 265 -14.25 -1.23 -15.45
C PHE A 265 -15.29 -2.10 -14.73
N GLN A 266 -15.31 -2.11 -13.39
CA GLN A 266 -16.36 -2.79 -12.61
C GLN A 266 -17.61 -1.92 -12.43
#